data_AF-A0A1F6GFG8-F1
#
_entry.id   AF-A0A1F6GFG8-F1
#
_cell.length_a   1.000
_cell.length_b   1.000
_cell.length_c   1.000
_cell.angle_alpha   90.00
_cell.angle_beta   90.00
_cell.angle_gamma   90.00
#
_symmetry.space_group_name_H-M   'P 1'
#
loop_
_entity.id
_entity.type
_entity.pdbx_description
1 polymer ?
#
loop_
_entity_poly.entity_id
_entity_poly.type
_entity_poly.pdbx_seq_one_letter_code
_entity_poly.pdbx_strand_id
1 'polypeptide(L)'
;MRQDIIAKLDSEERNWLYKAIGRMVMADKKVESTEQRILFWALAGLAGSSDMTAIKKAMSSAYFMSPFKPLVGLPAVRAWDIFSEVVLTASTDSEFSPEEKKLLRQIIECLGFVNGKHELMAWAEQMAAAFGKEIELKSRLDELTGHQVNAHAPVHIEGDALKSDAEPVVNPEAPIA
;
A
#
# COMPACT_ATOMS: atom_id res chain seq x y z
N MET A 1 -1.81 6.11 14.43
CA MET A 1 -3.22 5.89 14.02
C MET A 1 -3.48 4.47 13.53
N ARG A 2 -3.00 4.05 12.36
CA ARG A 2 -3.21 2.68 11.84
C ARG A 2 -2.80 1.56 12.82
N GLN A 3 -1.62 1.69 13.44
CA GLN A 3 -1.15 0.73 14.44
C GLN A 3 -2.04 0.69 15.69
N ASP A 4 -2.62 1.81 16.08
CA ASP A 4 -3.48 1.91 17.27
C ASP A 4 -4.83 1.22 17.04
N ILE A 5 -5.37 1.29 15.82
CA ILE A 5 -6.56 0.55 15.41
C ILE A 5 -6.25 -0.95 15.43
N ILE A 6 -5.18 -1.36 14.75
CA ILE A 6 -4.80 -2.78 14.61
C ILE A 6 -4.51 -3.43 15.96
N ALA A 7 -3.89 -2.70 16.90
CA ALA A 7 -3.62 -3.19 18.24
C ALA A 7 -4.90 -3.52 19.03
N LYS A 8 -6.03 -2.89 18.71
CA LYS A 8 -7.33 -3.15 19.36
C LYS A 8 -8.10 -4.31 18.74
N LEU A 9 -7.72 -4.73 17.53
CA LEU A 9 -8.36 -5.81 16.81
C LEU A 9 -7.83 -7.16 17.30
N ASP A 10 -8.72 -8.15 17.41
CA ASP A 10 -8.30 -9.53 17.66
C ASP A 10 -7.63 -10.17 16.42
N SER A 11 -7.18 -11.41 16.56
CA SER A 11 -6.45 -12.07 15.46
C SER A 11 -7.31 -12.32 14.22
N GLU A 12 -8.61 -12.57 14.38
CA GLU A 12 -9.52 -12.81 13.26
C GLU A 12 -9.81 -11.50 12.53
N GLU A 13 -10.16 -10.45 13.28
CA GLU A 13 -10.40 -9.10 12.78
C GLU A 13 -9.18 -8.54 12.04
N ARG A 14 -7.96 -8.73 12.59
CA ARG A 14 -6.71 -8.32 11.93
C ARG A 14 -6.48 -9.06 10.63
N ASN A 15 -6.62 -10.39 10.61
CA ASN A 15 -6.42 -11.18 9.41
C ASN A 15 -7.46 -10.86 8.33
N TRP A 16 -8.67 -10.49 8.74
CA TRP A 16 -9.72 -10.01 7.87
C TRP A 16 -9.33 -8.66 7.25
N LEU A 17 -8.90 -7.69 8.07
CA LEU A 17 -8.44 -6.37 7.62
C LEU A 17 -7.25 -6.48 6.66
N TYR A 18 -6.24 -7.29 6.98
CA TYR A 18 -5.08 -7.48 6.10
C TYR A 18 -5.47 -8.08 4.75
N LYS A 19 -6.39 -9.06 4.75
CA LYS A 19 -6.96 -9.60 3.51
C LYS A 19 -7.71 -8.52 2.73
N ALA A 20 -8.50 -7.68 3.41
CA ALA A 20 -9.26 -6.59 2.79
C ALA A 20 -8.33 -5.57 2.12
N ILE A 21 -7.30 -5.11 2.82
CA ILE A 21 -6.29 -4.18 2.32
C ILE A 21 -5.53 -4.78 1.14
N GLY A 22 -5.03 -6.02 1.27
CA GLY A 22 -4.28 -6.66 0.20
C GLY A 22 -5.12 -6.87 -1.07
N ARG A 23 -6.40 -7.25 -0.92
CA ARG A 23 -7.30 -7.38 -2.08
C ARG A 23 -7.71 -6.05 -2.69
N MET A 24 -7.76 -4.98 -1.90
CA MET A 24 -8.06 -3.64 -2.38
C MET A 24 -6.95 -3.14 -3.32
N VAL A 25 -5.71 -3.18 -2.84
CA VAL A 25 -4.53 -2.79 -3.65
C VAL A 25 -4.38 -3.64 -4.92
N MET A 26 -4.86 -4.88 -4.92
CA MET A 26 -4.78 -5.76 -6.09
C MET A 26 -5.99 -5.64 -7.04
N ALA A 27 -6.99 -4.81 -6.73
CA ALA A 27 -8.27 -4.81 -7.44
C ALA A 27 -8.16 -4.26 -8.88
N ASP A 28 -7.37 -3.22 -9.08
CA ASP A 28 -7.25 -2.48 -10.36
C ASP A 28 -6.13 -3.03 -11.27
N LYS A 29 -5.39 -4.03 -10.80
CA LYS A 29 -4.25 -4.72 -11.46
C LYS A 29 -3.03 -3.81 -11.75
N LYS A 30 -2.97 -2.59 -11.21
CA LYS A 30 -1.84 -1.68 -11.40
C LYS A 30 -1.31 -1.22 -10.04
N VAL A 31 -0.38 -2.00 -9.48
CA VAL A 31 0.18 -1.66 -8.16
C VAL A 31 1.33 -0.67 -8.30
N GLU A 32 1.09 0.59 -7.92
CA GLU A 32 2.12 1.62 -7.87
C GLU A 32 3.13 1.39 -6.74
N SER A 33 4.31 2.03 -6.82
CA SER A 33 5.38 1.82 -5.83
C SER A 33 4.96 2.12 -4.38
N THR A 34 4.12 3.13 -4.16
CA THR A 34 3.56 3.47 -2.84
C THR A 34 2.64 2.36 -2.33
N GLU A 35 1.80 1.82 -3.21
CA GLU A 35 0.87 0.75 -2.87
C GLU A 35 1.57 -0.60 -2.65
N GLN A 36 2.67 -0.88 -3.36
CA GLN A 36 3.49 -2.08 -3.14
C GLN A 36 3.94 -2.18 -1.69
N ARG A 37 4.30 -1.05 -1.07
CA ARG A 37 4.66 -1.00 0.35
C ARG A 37 3.47 -1.34 1.25
N ILE A 38 2.28 -0.85 0.92
CA ILE A 38 1.04 -1.13 1.69
C ILE A 38 0.65 -2.60 1.54
N LEU A 39 0.71 -3.13 0.32
CA LEU A 39 0.45 -4.54 0.02
C LEU A 39 1.43 -5.44 0.78
N PHE A 40 2.74 -5.16 0.71
CA PHE A 40 3.74 -5.95 1.43
C PHE A 40 3.51 -5.92 2.94
N TRP A 41 3.22 -4.76 3.50
CA TRP A 41 2.88 -4.62 4.91
C TRP A 41 1.64 -5.45 5.31
N ALA A 42 0.58 -5.40 4.51
CA ALA A 42 -0.64 -6.17 4.79
C ALA A 42 -0.41 -7.68 4.68
N LEU A 43 0.32 -8.12 3.64
CA LEU A 43 0.64 -9.53 3.46
C LEU A 43 1.60 -10.06 4.53
N ALA A 44 2.56 -9.25 4.99
CA ALA A 44 3.44 -9.60 6.10
C ALA A 44 2.62 -9.79 7.40
N GLY A 45 1.67 -8.89 7.64
CA GLY A 45 0.70 -9.01 8.73
C GLY A 45 -0.13 -10.29 8.67
N LEU A 46 -0.63 -10.64 7.48
CA LEU A 46 -1.39 -11.87 7.26
C LEU A 46 -0.54 -13.15 7.39
N ALA A 47 0.71 -13.11 6.93
CA ALA A 47 1.65 -14.21 7.03
C ALA A 47 2.22 -14.38 8.46
N GLY A 48 2.10 -13.36 9.31
CA GLY A 48 2.79 -13.29 10.60
C GLY A 48 4.31 -13.20 10.47
N SER A 49 4.82 -12.80 9.30
CA SER A 49 6.25 -12.80 8.98
C SER A 49 6.55 -11.83 7.84
N SER A 50 7.71 -11.17 7.91
CA SER A 50 8.25 -10.33 6.83
C SER A 50 9.01 -11.14 5.76
N ASP A 51 9.09 -12.46 5.91
CA ASP A 51 9.73 -13.34 4.92
C ASP A 51 8.95 -13.35 3.60
N MET A 52 9.67 -13.15 2.49
CA MET A 52 9.07 -13.06 1.15
C MET A 52 8.42 -14.38 0.71
N THR A 53 8.93 -15.52 1.16
CA THR A 53 8.34 -16.83 0.85
C THR A 53 7.00 -17.00 1.56
N ALA A 54 6.94 -16.63 2.85
CA ALA A 54 5.70 -16.63 3.63
C ALA A 54 4.65 -15.68 3.04
N ILE A 55 5.06 -14.48 2.60
CA ILE A 55 4.20 -13.49 1.96
C ILE A 55 3.63 -14.00 0.64
N LYS A 56 4.47 -14.58 -0.23
CA LYS A 56 4.03 -15.20 -1.49
C LYS A 56 3.05 -16.34 -1.24
N LYS A 57 3.29 -17.15 -0.21
CA LYS A 57 2.37 -18.23 0.21
C LYS A 57 1.03 -17.69 0.74
N ALA A 58 1.05 -16.59 1.49
CA ALA A 58 -0.17 -15.96 1.98
C ALA A 58 -1.02 -15.40 0.83
N MET A 59 -0.38 -14.73 -0.14
CA MET A 59 -1.04 -14.17 -1.32
C MET A 59 -1.67 -15.26 -2.21
N SER A 60 -1.04 -16.42 -2.35
CA SER A 60 -1.60 -17.56 -3.11
C SER A 60 -2.49 -18.48 -2.26
N SER A 61 -2.69 -18.18 -0.99
CA SER A 61 -3.47 -19.04 -0.10
C SER A 61 -4.95 -19.06 -0.48
N ALA A 62 -5.60 -20.21 -0.27
CA ALA A 62 -7.05 -20.34 -0.44
C ALA A 62 -7.81 -19.33 0.44
N TYR A 63 -7.29 -19.01 1.62
CA TYR A 63 -7.88 -18.00 2.49
C TYR A 63 -7.90 -16.61 1.84
N PHE A 64 -6.77 -16.15 1.30
CA PHE A 64 -6.67 -14.84 0.65
C PHE A 64 -7.60 -14.74 -0.57
N MET A 65 -7.61 -15.79 -1.40
CA MET A 65 -8.42 -15.84 -2.63
C MET A 65 -9.92 -16.05 -2.38
N SER A 66 -10.30 -16.62 -1.23
CA SER A 66 -11.71 -16.86 -0.91
C SER A 66 -12.52 -15.56 -0.79
N PRO A 67 -13.85 -15.59 -1.01
CA PRO A 67 -14.74 -14.49 -0.70
C PRO A 67 -14.60 -14.01 0.76
N PHE A 68 -14.98 -12.76 1.04
CA PHE A 68 -15.07 -12.30 2.42
C PHE A 68 -16.17 -13.05 3.14
N LYS A 69 -15.89 -13.42 4.40
CA LYS A 69 -16.89 -13.92 5.33
C LYS A 69 -17.33 -12.74 6.21
N PRO A 70 -18.62 -12.63 6.55
CA PRO A 70 -19.08 -11.61 7.48
C PRO A 70 -18.40 -11.75 8.86
N LEU A 71 -18.04 -10.62 9.48
CA LEU A 71 -17.57 -10.60 10.87
C LEU A 71 -18.78 -10.49 11.80
N VAL A 72 -19.27 -11.63 12.29
CA VAL A 72 -20.51 -11.71 13.08
C VAL A 72 -20.29 -11.13 14.48
N GLY A 73 -21.20 -10.29 14.95
CA GLY A 73 -21.15 -9.72 16.31
C GLY A 73 -20.15 -8.58 16.48
N LEU A 74 -19.59 -8.06 15.38
CA LEU A 74 -18.65 -6.95 15.42
C LEU A 74 -19.35 -5.65 15.88
N PRO A 75 -18.87 -4.98 16.95
CA PRO A 75 -19.40 -3.69 17.36
C PRO A 75 -19.24 -2.64 16.24
N ALA A 76 -20.23 -1.75 16.08
CA ALA A 76 -20.23 -0.77 14.98
C ALA A 76 -18.97 0.11 14.93
N VAL A 77 -18.40 0.47 16.09
CA VAL A 77 -17.15 1.23 16.17
C VAL A 77 -15.96 0.43 15.59
N ARG A 78 -15.87 -0.88 15.87
CA ARG A 78 -14.82 -1.72 15.28
C ARG A 78 -15.03 -1.94 13.79
N ALA A 79 -16.28 -2.12 13.36
CA ALA A 79 -16.63 -2.19 11.94
C ALA A 79 -16.20 -0.91 11.20
N TRP A 80 -16.42 0.25 11.81
CA TRP A 80 -15.96 1.53 11.31
C TRP A 80 -14.43 1.64 11.25
N ASP A 81 -13.73 1.23 12.31
CA ASP A 81 -12.26 1.24 12.34
C ASP A 81 -11.67 0.37 11.20
N ILE A 82 -12.22 -0.83 10.96
CA ILE A 82 -11.81 -1.70 9.85
C ILE A 82 -12.13 -1.04 8.49
N PHE A 83 -13.36 -0.54 8.31
CA PHE A 83 -13.80 0.05 7.05
C PHE A 83 -12.97 1.29 6.69
N SER A 84 -12.75 2.18 7.65
CA SER A 84 -11.99 3.42 7.44
C SER A 84 -10.54 3.15 7.06
N GLU A 85 -9.88 2.13 7.64
CA GLU A 85 -8.52 1.74 7.25
C GLU A 85 -8.42 1.16 5.83
N VAL A 86 -9.45 0.44 5.38
CA VAL A 86 -9.55 -0.01 3.99
C VAL A 86 -9.72 1.20 3.06
N VAL A 87 -10.62 2.13 3.38
CA VAL A 87 -10.88 3.33 2.56
C VAL A 87 -9.64 4.22 2.50
N LEU A 88 -8.96 4.44 3.61
CA LEU A 88 -7.69 5.19 3.64
C LEU A 88 -6.62 4.56 2.76
N THR A 89 -6.61 3.23 2.64
CA THR A 89 -5.71 2.54 1.72
C THR A 89 -6.13 2.75 0.26
N ALA A 90 -7.40 2.51 -0.06
CA ALA A 90 -7.90 2.67 -1.44
C ALA A 90 -7.78 4.13 -1.94
N SER A 91 -7.82 5.10 -1.03
CA SER A 91 -7.85 6.53 -1.39
C SER A 91 -6.49 7.06 -1.86
N THR A 92 -5.42 6.26 -1.81
CA THR A 92 -4.08 6.69 -2.26
C THR A 92 -4.05 7.10 -3.73
N ASP A 93 -4.94 6.53 -4.53
CA ASP A 93 -4.99 6.72 -5.98
C ASP A 93 -5.94 7.85 -6.38
N SER A 94 -6.48 8.60 -5.40
CA SER A 94 -7.37 9.75 -5.55
C SER A 94 -8.76 9.47 -6.16
N GLU A 95 -8.93 8.34 -6.84
CA GLU A 95 -10.19 7.86 -7.39
C GLU A 95 -10.27 6.34 -7.26
N PHE A 96 -11.49 5.80 -7.14
CA PHE A 96 -11.70 4.36 -7.12
C PHE A 96 -12.09 3.85 -8.50
N SER A 97 -11.39 2.81 -8.94
CA SER A 97 -11.78 1.97 -10.06
C SER A 97 -13.15 1.29 -9.82
N PRO A 98 -13.85 0.84 -10.88
CA PRO A 98 -15.08 0.06 -10.74
C PRO A 98 -14.93 -1.19 -9.86
N GLU A 99 -13.77 -1.85 -9.94
CA GLU A 99 -13.40 -3.03 -9.17
C GLU A 99 -13.27 -2.73 -7.68
N GLU A 100 -12.59 -1.63 -7.31
CA GLU A 100 -12.48 -1.19 -5.92
C GLU A 100 -13.83 -0.76 -5.35
N LYS A 101 -14.64 -0.01 -6.12
CA LYS A 101 -16.01 0.34 -5.68
C LYS A 101 -16.86 -0.90 -5.43
N LYS A 102 -16.71 -1.93 -6.28
CA LYS A 102 -17.38 -3.21 -6.08
C LYS A 102 -16.89 -3.90 -4.82
N LEU A 103 -15.59 -3.89 -4.56
CA LEU A 103 -14.98 -4.49 -3.37
C LEU A 103 -15.39 -3.76 -2.08
N LEU A 104 -15.40 -2.43 -2.08
CA LEU A 104 -15.86 -1.60 -0.95
C LEU A 104 -17.30 -1.93 -0.58
N ARG A 105 -18.20 -2.07 -1.56
CA ARG A 105 -19.59 -2.48 -1.30
C ARG A 105 -19.67 -3.87 -0.63
N GLN A 106 -18.87 -4.83 -1.08
CA GLN A 106 -18.81 -6.16 -0.44
C GLN A 106 -18.28 -6.09 1.00
N ILE A 107 -17.29 -5.23 1.24
CA ILE A 107 -16.71 -5.00 2.57
C ILE A 107 -17.75 -4.38 3.50
N ILE A 108 -18.47 -3.36 3.05
CA ILE A 108 -19.58 -2.73 3.81
C ILE A 108 -20.60 -3.79 4.24
N GLU A 109 -20.98 -4.69 3.33
CA GLU A 109 -21.91 -5.78 3.62
C GLU A 109 -21.36 -6.78 4.63
N CYS A 110 -20.10 -7.19 4.48
CA CYS A 110 -19.46 -8.15 5.38
C CYS A 110 -19.21 -7.60 6.79
N LEU A 111 -19.08 -6.29 6.92
CA LEU A 111 -18.95 -5.60 8.20
C LEU A 111 -20.32 -5.36 8.88
N GLY A 112 -21.42 -5.77 8.25
CA GLY A 112 -22.76 -5.72 8.84
C GLY A 112 -23.45 -4.37 8.73
N PHE A 113 -22.97 -3.46 7.87
CA PHE A 113 -23.66 -2.20 7.60
C PHE A 113 -24.87 -2.46 6.70
N VAL A 114 -26.03 -2.66 7.33
CA VAL A 114 -27.30 -2.90 6.64
C VAL A 114 -27.88 -1.59 6.10
N ASN A 115 -27.87 -0.55 6.94
CA ASN A 115 -28.32 0.79 6.61
C ASN A 115 -27.11 1.70 6.34
N GLY A 116 -27.28 2.76 5.57
CA GLY A 116 -26.22 3.75 5.37
C GLY A 116 -25.17 3.37 4.30
N LYS A 117 -25.40 2.34 3.48
CA LYS A 117 -24.43 1.87 2.48
C LYS A 117 -24.06 2.97 1.47
N HIS A 118 -25.03 3.79 1.09
CA HIS A 118 -24.82 4.88 0.14
C HIS A 118 -23.98 6.00 0.77
N GLU A 119 -24.23 6.31 2.04
CA GLU A 119 -23.52 7.30 2.82
C GLU A 119 -22.08 6.89 3.09
N LEU A 120 -21.83 5.61 3.39
CA LEU A 120 -20.49 5.05 3.54
C LEU A 120 -19.70 5.09 2.23
N MET A 121 -20.32 4.74 1.10
CA MET A 121 -19.70 4.86 -0.20
C MET A 121 -19.42 6.32 -0.58
N ALA A 122 -20.36 7.22 -0.33
CA ALA A 122 -20.20 8.65 -0.59
C ALA A 122 -19.07 9.25 0.27
N TRP A 123 -18.97 8.85 1.54
CA TRP A 123 -17.86 9.22 2.40
C TRP A 123 -16.52 8.72 1.85
N ALA A 124 -16.46 7.46 1.41
CA ALA A 124 -15.24 6.91 0.82
C ALA A 124 -14.81 7.68 -0.45
N GLU A 125 -15.76 8.03 -1.33
CA GLU A 125 -15.48 8.82 -2.53
C GLU A 125 -15.00 10.24 -2.19
N GLN A 126 -15.56 10.86 -1.14
CA GLN A 126 -15.08 12.15 -0.64
C GLN A 126 -13.65 12.07 -0.10
N MET A 127 -13.28 10.96 0.57
CA MET A 127 -11.92 10.74 1.06
C MET A 127 -10.91 10.65 -0.09
N ALA A 128 -11.22 9.87 -1.14
CA ALA A 128 -10.38 9.78 -2.32
C ALA A 128 -10.21 11.15 -3.02
N ALA A 129 -11.32 11.87 -3.21
CA ALA A 129 -11.29 13.21 -3.81
C ALA A 129 -10.50 14.23 -2.97
N ALA A 130 -10.58 14.14 -1.63
CA ALA A 130 -9.78 14.99 -0.74
C ALA A 130 -8.29 14.68 -0.85
N PHE A 131 -7.92 13.40 -0.97
CA PHE A 131 -6.54 12.98 -1.17
C PHE A 131 -5.97 13.49 -2.51
N GLY A 132 -6.76 13.43 -3.58
CA GLY A 132 -6.39 14.00 -4.88
C GLY A 132 -6.11 15.49 -4.82
N LYS A 133 -6.94 16.26 -4.10
CA LYS A 133 -6.70 17.69 -3.87
C LYS A 133 -5.43 17.94 -3.06
N GLU A 134 -5.12 17.08 -2.09
CA GLU A 134 -3.87 17.18 -1.32
C GLU A 134 -2.65 16.95 -2.20
N ILE A 135 -2.69 15.96 -3.10
CA ILE A 135 -1.63 15.71 -4.09
C ILE A 135 -1.45 16.91 -5.02
N GLU A 136 -2.54 17.46 -5.55
CA GLU A 136 -2.50 18.66 -6.39
C GLU A 136 -1.90 19.87 -5.65
N LEU A 137 -2.29 20.07 -4.38
CA LEU A 137 -1.75 21.16 -3.57
C LEU A 137 -0.25 20.98 -3.31
N LYS A 138 0.18 19.75 -3.03
CA LYS A 138 1.60 19.41 -2.80
C LYS A 138 2.45 19.66 -4.04
N SER A 139 1.97 19.32 -5.24
CA SER A 139 2.74 19.55 -6.47
C SER A 139 2.91 21.04 -6.79
N ARG A 140 2.02 21.90 -6.26
CA ARG A 140 2.03 23.35 -6.43
C ARG A 140 2.68 24.10 -5.27
N LEU A 141 3.22 23.40 -4.26
CA LEU A 141 3.69 24.03 -3.04
C LEU A 141 4.85 25.00 -3.28
N ASP A 142 5.75 24.70 -4.21
CA ASP A 142 6.88 25.57 -4.57
C ASP A 142 6.39 26.90 -5.21
N GLU A 143 5.39 26.82 -6.09
CA GLU A 143 4.74 27.99 -6.68
C GLU A 143 4.05 28.86 -5.62
N LEU A 144 3.34 28.22 -4.69
CA LEU A 144 2.55 28.89 -3.66
C LEU A 144 3.41 29.53 -2.56
N THR A 145 4.56 28.93 -2.25
CA THR A 145 5.44 29.40 -1.17
C THR A 145 6.52 30.36 -1.67
N GLY A 146 6.62 30.59 -2.99
CA GLY A 146 7.63 31.47 -3.58
C GLY A 146 9.06 30.98 -3.40
N HIS A 147 9.26 29.70 -3.04
CA HIS A 147 10.58 29.08 -3.02
C HIS A 147 11.01 28.87 -4.46
N GLN A 148 11.74 29.83 -5.01
CA GLN A 148 12.57 29.55 -6.18
C GLN A 148 13.63 28.54 -5.73
N VAL A 149 13.40 27.27 -6.07
CA VAL A 149 14.48 26.29 -6.08
C VAL A 149 15.49 26.83 -7.08
N ASN A 150 16.54 27.50 -6.58
CA ASN A 150 17.69 27.84 -7.39
C ASN A 150 18.20 26.52 -7.95
N ALA A 151 17.82 26.22 -9.20
CA ALA A 151 18.33 25.08 -9.93
C ALA A 151 19.85 25.16 -9.81
N HIS A 152 20.43 24.21 -9.08
CA HIS A 152 21.87 24.11 -8.92
C HIS A 152 22.48 24.23 -10.31
N ALA A 153 23.23 25.30 -10.53
CA ALA A 153 24.05 25.47 -11.70
C ALA A 153 24.85 24.17 -11.89
N PRO A 154 24.93 23.62 -13.11
CA PRO A 154 25.72 22.42 -13.34
C PRO A 154 27.13 22.67 -12.84
N VAL A 155 27.54 21.90 -11.83
CA VAL A 155 28.94 21.86 -11.41
C VAL A 155 29.68 21.25 -12.59
N HIS A 156 30.32 22.09 -13.40
CA HIS A 156 31.34 21.65 -14.34
C HIS A 156 32.47 21.04 -13.51
N ILE A 157 32.45 19.71 -13.36
CA ILE A 157 33.61 18.96 -12.89
C ILE A 157 34.53 18.85 -14.10
N GLU A 158 35.35 19.88 -14.30
CA GLU A 158 36.59 19.71 -15.06
C GLU A 158 37.60 19.01 -14.16
N GLY A 159 38.03 17.81 -14.58
CA GLY A 159 39.16 17.11 -13.97
C GLY A 159 38.95 15.60 -14.00
N ASP A 160 39.91 14.76 -14.34
CA ASP A 160 41.21 14.96 -14.98
C ASP A 160 41.58 13.53 -15.45
N ALA A 161 42.17 13.40 -16.64
CA ALA A 161 42.47 12.09 -17.21
C ALA A 161 43.63 11.42 -16.47
N LEU A 162 43.33 10.60 -15.46
CA LEU A 162 44.29 9.70 -14.86
C LEU A 162 44.42 8.44 -15.74
N LYS A 163 45.52 8.38 -16.48
CA LYS A 163 46.03 7.18 -17.15
C LYS A 163 46.25 6.08 -16.10
N SER A 164 45.57 4.95 -16.24
CA SER A 164 45.89 3.72 -15.50
C SER A 164 46.72 2.79 -16.38
N ASP A 165 48.04 2.83 -16.19
CA ASP A 165 48.91 1.72 -16.56
C ASP A 165 48.80 0.67 -15.45
N ALA A 166 47.97 -0.35 -15.66
CA ALA A 166 47.92 -1.54 -14.81
C ALA A 166 48.34 -2.75 -15.65
N GLU A 167 49.51 -3.29 -15.33
CA GLU A 167 50.06 -4.51 -15.90
C GLU A 167 49.19 -5.74 -15.52
N PRO A 168 49.13 -6.77 -16.39
CA PRO A 168 48.39 -7.98 -16.11
C PRO A 168 49.13 -8.89 -15.12
N VAL A 169 48.58 -9.07 -13.93
CA VAL A 169 49.01 -10.12 -13.00
C VAL A 169 48.41 -11.45 -13.45
N VAL A 170 49.23 -12.26 -14.11
CA VAL A 170 48.99 -13.68 -14.37
C VAL A 170 49.09 -14.42 -13.04
N ASN A 171 48.03 -15.11 -12.64
CA ASN A 171 48.06 -16.03 -11.49
C ASN A 171 47.77 -17.47 -11.99
N PRO A 172 48.68 -18.43 -11.77
CA PRO A 172 48.53 -19.81 -12.25
C PRO A 172 47.65 -20.64 -11.31
N GLU A 173 46.66 -21.33 -11.88
CA GLU A 173 45.93 -22.42 -11.21
C GLU A 173 46.82 -23.67 -11.07
N ALA A 174 46.73 -24.30 -9.90
CA ALA A 174 47.18 -25.66 -9.62
C ALA A 174 46.13 -26.34 -8.70
N PRO A 175 46.15 -27.66 -8.50
CA PRO A 175 45.31 -28.61 -9.21
C PRO A 175 44.17 -29.19 -8.36
N ILE A 176 43.22 -29.79 -9.06
CA ILE A 176 42.05 -30.53 -8.56
C ILE A 176 42.51 -31.79 -7.79
N ALA A 177 41.88 -32.03 -6.64
CA ALA A 177 41.83 -33.32 -5.95
C ALA A 177 40.37 -33.73 -5.74
#